data_AF-A0A7X0TKL8-F1
#
_entry.id   AF-A0A7X0TKL8-F1
#
_cell.length_a   1.000
_cell.length_b   1.000
_cell.length_c   1.000
_cell.angle_alpha   90.00
_cell.angle_beta   90.00
_cell.angle_gamma   90.00
#
_symmetry.space_group_name_H-M   'P 1'
#
loop_
_entity.id
_entity.type
_entity.pdbx_description
1 polymer ?
#
loop_
_entity_poly.entity_id
_entity_poly.type
_entity_poly.pdbx_seq_one_letter_code
_entity_poly.pdbx_strand_id
1 'polypeptide(L)'
;MKNETWLKDADLLDSSHYPVQAVFNMISDSRFTNIIGYISEGIGFGEEYGACTFPEDLDEYDIANGEGFDGVEFGLHSGEEIILDYQTLYIYLNKACENYIEKHPEANTQIQEYLEKYKKKYNISK
;
A
#
# COMPACT_ATOMS: atom_id res chain seq x y z
N MET A 1 -12.42 -15.37 -10.86
CA MET A 1 -11.87 -15.14 -9.52
C MET A 1 -12.84 -14.25 -8.76
N LYS A 2 -13.12 -14.53 -7.49
CA LYS A 2 -13.69 -13.49 -6.63
C LYS A 2 -12.57 -12.48 -6.40
N ASN A 3 -12.83 -11.20 -6.63
CA ASN A 3 -11.88 -10.17 -6.26
C ASN A 3 -11.80 -10.18 -4.73
N GLU A 4 -10.58 -10.21 -4.20
CA GLU A 4 -10.39 -10.01 -2.77
C GLU A 4 -10.80 -8.59 -2.41
N THR A 5 -11.22 -8.39 -1.16
CA THR A 5 -11.68 -7.09 -0.69
C THR A 5 -10.94 -6.78 0.59
N TRP A 6 -9.72 -6.26 0.43
CA TRP A 6 -8.89 -5.80 1.53
C TRP A 6 -9.30 -4.40 1.97
N LEU A 7 -9.80 -3.57 1.05
CA LEU A 7 -10.36 -2.26 1.33
C LEU A 7 -11.75 -2.09 0.70
N LYS A 8 -12.69 -1.53 1.45
CA LYS A 8 -14.05 -1.20 1.03
C LYS A 8 -14.21 0.31 0.92
N ASP A 9 -15.25 0.78 0.25
CA ASP A 9 -15.48 2.22 0.07
C ASP A 9 -15.63 2.93 1.43
N ALA A 10 -16.19 2.24 2.43
CA ALA A 10 -16.32 2.73 3.80
C ALA A 10 -14.98 2.88 4.55
N ASP A 11 -13.90 2.26 4.06
CA ASP A 11 -12.55 2.39 4.62
C ASP A 11 -11.80 3.59 4.02
N LEU A 12 -12.32 4.22 2.95
CA LEU A 12 -11.69 5.38 2.33
C LEU A 12 -11.85 6.62 3.22
N LEU A 13 -10.70 7.25 3.53
CA LEU A 13 -10.65 8.54 4.22
C LEU A 13 -11.14 9.69 3.32
N ASP A 14 -10.89 9.59 2.02
CA ASP A 14 -11.40 10.48 0.99
C ASP A 14 -11.71 9.66 -0.28
N SER A 15 -12.76 10.03 -1.00
CA SER A 15 -13.16 9.35 -2.24
C SER A 15 -12.09 9.41 -3.33
N SER A 16 -11.24 10.43 -3.35
CA SER A 16 -10.11 10.55 -4.28
C SER A 16 -9.01 9.51 -4.03
N HIS A 17 -9.00 8.85 -2.87
CA HIS A 17 -8.05 7.77 -2.57
C HIS A 17 -8.46 6.42 -3.18
N TYR A 18 -9.42 6.40 -4.10
CA TYR A 18 -9.84 5.20 -4.82
C TYR A 18 -8.67 4.38 -5.42
N PRO A 19 -7.61 4.98 -6.01
CA PRO A 19 -6.47 4.21 -6.52
C PRO A 19 -5.85 3.27 -5.47
N VAL A 20 -5.79 3.68 -4.21
CA VAL A 20 -5.28 2.86 -3.10
C VAL A 20 -6.12 1.61 -2.92
N GLN A 21 -7.45 1.78 -2.82
CA GLN A 21 -8.38 0.67 -2.69
C GLN A 21 -8.28 -0.27 -3.89
N ALA A 22 -8.30 0.28 -5.10
CA ALA A 22 -8.24 -0.49 -6.34
C ALA A 22 -6.95 -1.33 -6.40
N VAL A 23 -5.78 -0.73 -6.17
CA VAL A 23 -4.48 -1.43 -6.19
C VAL A 23 -4.41 -2.49 -5.11
N PHE A 24 -4.81 -2.19 -3.86
CA PHE A 24 -4.80 -3.20 -2.81
C PHE A 24 -5.69 -4.39 -3.18
N ASN A 25 -6.92 -4.15 -3.65
CA ASN A 25 -7.86 -5.22 -3.98
C ASN A 25 -7.44 -6.07 -5.20
N MET A 26 -6.40 -5.69 -5.95
CA MET A 26 -5.79 -6.54 -6.98
C MET A 26 -4.82 -7.58 -6.39
N ILE A 27 -4.31 -7.35 -5.17
CA ILE A 27 -3.36 -8.26 -4.52
C ILE A 27 -4.07 -9.57 -4.21
N SER A 28 -3.52 -10.67 -4.73
CA SER A 28 -4.02 -12.01 -4.41
C SER A 28 -3.72 -12.38 -2.96
N ASP A 29 -4.60 -13.19 -2.37
CA ASP A 29 -4.45 -13.76 -1.03
C ASP A 29 -3.04 -14.27 -0.73
N SER A 30 -2.50 -15.11 -1.62
CA SER A 30 -1.17 -15.71 -1.49
C SER A 30 0.01 -14.74 -1.51
N ARG A 31 -0.21 -13.49 -1.99
CA ARG A 31 0.81 -12.45 -2.08
C ARG A 31 0.71 -11.43 -0.95
N PHE A 32 -0.44 -11.32 -0.30
CA PHE A 32 -0.75 -10.21 0.61
C PHE A 32 0.33 -10.00 1.67
N THR A 33 0.68 -11.03 2.44
CA THR A 33 1.69 -10.92 3.50
C THR A 33 3.07 -10.48 2.96
N ASN A 34 3.47 -10.95 1.78
CA ASN A 34 4.74 -10.55 1.16
C ASN A 34 4.71 -9.07 0.75
N ILE A 35 3.59 -8.60 0.20
CA ILE A 35 3.41 -7.19 -0.17
C ILE A 35 3.48 -6.28 1.05
N ILE A 36 2.82 -6.65 2.17
CA ILE A 36 2.95 -5.89 3.43
C ILE A 36 4.42 -5.85 3.89
N GLY A 37 5.16 -6.94 3.71
CA GLY A 37 6.60 -7.00 3.94
C GLY A 37 7.39 -5.98 3.09
N TYR A 38 7.15 -5.92 1.78
CA TYR A 38 7.80 -4.95 0.88
C TYR A 38 7.47 -3.51 1.26
N ILE A 39 6.20 -3.21 1.50
CA ILE A 39 5.77 -1.87 1.91
C ILE A 39 6.44 -1.46 3.23
N SER A 40 6.62 -2.39 4.18
CA SER A 40 7.32 -2.10 5.45
C SER A 40 8.79 -1.70 5.27
N GLU A 41 9.38 -1.99 4.11
CA GLU A 41 10.74 -1.63 3.73
C GLU A 41 10.81 -0.39 2.83
N GLY A 42 9.67 0.15 2.41
CA GLY A 42 9.59 1.21 1.40
C GLY A 42 9.87 0.70 0.00
N ILE A 43 9.42 -0.51 -0.31
CA ILE A 43 9.51 -1.11 -1.63
C ILE A 43 8.10 -1.18 -2.19
N GLY A 44 7.92 -0.63 -3.38
CA GLY A 44 6.67 -0.65 -4.12
C GLY A 44 6.29 -2.03 -4.65
N PHE A 45 5.14 -2.10 -5.30
CA PHE A 45 4.69 -3.31 -5.99
C PHE A 45 3.76 -2.96 -7.15
N GLY A 46 3.80 -3.81 -8.18
CA GLY A 46 2.88 -3.73 -9.32
C GLY A 46 1.87 -4.87 -9.32
N GLU A 47 0.68 -4.56 -9.81
CA GLU A 47 -0.37 -5.48 -10.24
C GLU A 47 -0.79 -5.16 -11.69
N GLU A 48 -1.61 -6.01 -12.28
CA GLU A 48 -1.94 -5.95 -13.72
C GLU A 48 -2.47 -4.57 -14.19
N TYR A 49 -3.20 -3.86 -13.32
CA TYR A 49 -3.86 -2.59 -13.67
C TYR A 49 -3.48 -1.41 -12.76
N GLY A 50 -2.46 -1.56 -11.92
CA GLY A 50 -2.00 -0.47 -11.06
C GLY A 50 -0.78 -0.83 -10.24
N ALA A 51 -0.19 0.18 -9.61
CA ALA A 51 1.03 0.03 -8.83
C ALA A 51 1.02 0.94 -7.60
N CYS A 52 1.84 0.56 -6.63
CA CYS A 52 2.27 1.36 -5.50
C CYS A 52 3.77 1.61 -5.68
N THR A 53 4.18 2.88 -5.65
CA THR A 53 5.57 3.29 -5.88
C THR A 53 6.06 4.11 -4.70
N PHE A 54 7.20 3.72 -4.14
CA PHE A 54 7.94 4.52 -3.17
C PHE A 54 9.00 5.38 -3.86
N PRO A 55 9.41 6.51 -3.27
CA PRO A 55 10.50 7.32 -3.82
C PRO A 55 11.81 6.52 -3.96
N GLU A 56 12.03 5.53 -3.09
CA GLU A 56 13.18 4.62 -3.18
C GLU A 56 13.14 3.65 -4.38
N ASP A 57 12.00 3.51 -5.06
CA ASP A 57 11.90 2.75 -6.30
C ASP A 57 12.35 3.55 -7.53
N LEU A 58 12.45 4.88 -7.42
CA LEU A 58 12.85 5.77 -8.51
C LEU A 58 14.37 5.85 -8.62
N ASP A 59 14.88 5.86 -9.85
CA ASP A 59 16.30 6.09 -10.10
C ASP A 59 16.63 7.59 -10.28
N GLU A 60 17.92 7.91 -10.41
CA GLU A 60 18.36 9.30 -10.59
C GLU A 60 17.84 9.94 -11.88
N TYR A 61 17.58 9.14 -12.92
CA TYR A 61 17.04 9.61 -14.19
C TYR A 61 15.56 9.96 -14.05
N ASP A 62 14.77 9.12 -13.38
CA ASP A 62 13.35 9.40 -13.10
C ASP A 62 13.20 10.72 -12.33
N ILE A 63 13.97 10.88 -11.26
CA ILE A 63 13.98 12.09 -10.43
C ILE A 63 14.41 13.31 -11.26
N ALA A 64 15.45 13.19 -12.09
CA ALA A 64 15.93 14.29 -12.93
C ALA A 64 14.92 14.75 -14.00
N ASN A 65 13.99 13.87 -14.39
CA ASN A 65 12.90 14.18 -15.31
C ASN A 65 11.64 14.72 -14.60
N GLY A 66 11.69 14.90 -13.28
CA GLY A 66 10.60 15.48 -12.51
C GLY A 66 9.57 14.47 -12.02
N GLU A 67 9.89 13.17 -12.05
CA GLU A 67 9.03 12.10 -11.51
C GLU A 67 9.20 11.93 -9.99
N GLY A 68 10.10 12.69 -9.36
CA GLY A 68 10.27 12.66 -7.91
C GLY A 68 9.06 13.21 -7.15
N PHE A 69 8.66 12.50 -6.09
CA PHE A 69 7.55 12.88 -5.21
C PHE A 69 7.88 12.63 -3.73
N ASP A 70 7.16 13.32 -2.84
CA ASP A 70 7.21 13.12 -1.40
C ASP A 70 5.99 12.31 -0.94
N GLY A 71 6.19 11.09 -0.45
CA GLY A 71 5.12 10.21 0.02
C GLY A 71 5.15 8.86 -0.68
N VAL A 72 3.97 8.31 -1.00
CA VAL A 72 3.80 7.05 -1.72
C VAL A 72 2.74 7.21 -2.79
N GLU A 73 3.10 6.90 -4.03
CA GLU A 73 2.20 7.01 -5.17
C GLU A 73 1.40 5.71 -5.34
N PHE A 74 0.11 5.85 -5.63
CA PHE A 74 -0.74 4.79 -6.16
C PHE A 74 -1.28 5.22 -7.52
N GLY A 75 -0.89 4.50 -8.56
CA GLY A 75 -1.28 4.78 -9.94
C GLY A 75 -2.08 3.64 -10.57
N LEU A 76 -3.13 3.97 -11.32
CA LEU A 76 -3.90 3.05 -12.14
C LEU A 76 -3.55 3.21 -13.62
N HIS A 77 -3.62 2.13 -14.39
CA HIS A 77 -3.44 2.17 -15.85
C HIS A 77 -4.49 3.03 -16.56
N SER A 78 -5.62 3.33 -15.91
CA SER A 78 -6.63 4.29 -16.38
C SER A 78 -6.16 5.74 -16.37
N GLY A 79 -5.03 6.04 -15.72
CA GLY A 79 -4.49 7.38 -15.55
C GLY A 79 -4.92 8.09 -14.27
N GLU A 80 -5.63 7.41 -13.36
CA GLU A 80 -5.90 7.93 -12.02
C GLU A 80 -4.70 7.67 -11.11
N GLU A 81 -4.21 8.70 -10.44
CA GLU A 81 -3.06 8.63 -9.53
C GLU A 81 -3.30 9.45 -8.26
N ILE A 82 -2.68 9.04 -7.16
CA ILE A 82 -2.68 9.79 -5.91
C ILE A 82 -1.35 9.57 -5.17
N ILE A 83 -0.83 10.63 -4.56
CA ILE A 83 0.32 10.55 -3.66
C ILE A 83 -0.20 10.73 -2.23
N LEU A 84 0.09 9.75 -1.38
CA LEU A 84 -0.25 9.79 0.05
C LEU A 84 0.98 10.09 0.90
N ASP A 85 0.76 10.78 2.02
CA ASP A 85 1.76 10.77 3.08
C ASP A 85 1.83 9.39 3.77
N TYR A 86 2.95 9.12 4.45
CA TYR A 86 3.19 7.83 5.09
C TYR A 86 2.20 7.52 6.23
N GLN A 87 1.66 8.55 6.90
CA GLN A 87 0.67 8.38 7.96
C GLN A 87 -0.67 7.90 7.40
N THR A 88 -1.07 8.46 6.26
CA THR A 88 -2.30 8.14 5.54
C THR A 88 -2.21 6.72 4.97
N LEU A 89 -1.08 6.35 4.36
CA LEU A 89 -0.85 4.96 3.94
C LEU A 89 -0.88 4.01 5.14
N TYR A 90 -0.31 4.37 6.29
CA TYR A 90 -0.37 3.52 7.48
C TYR A 90 -1.80 3.23 7.95
N ILE A 91 -2.72 4.19 7.85
CA ILE A 91 -4.14 3.97 8.18
C ILE A 91 -4.74 2.92 7.25
N TYR A 92 -4.49 3.01 5.95
CA TYR A 92 -4.94 2.01 4.98
C TYR A 92 -4.30 0.64 5.20
N LEU A 93 -3.00 0.59 5.51
CA LEU A 93 -2.31 -0.66 5.82
C LEU A 93 -2.95 -1.38 7.01
N ASN A 94 -3.27 -0.66 8.09
CA ASN A 94 -3.97 -1.26 9.23
C ASN A 94 -5.32 -1.84 8.81
N LYS A 95 -6.13 -1.09 8.05
CA LYS A 95 -7.45 -1.54 7.60
C LYS A 95 -7.38 -2.78 6.70
N ALA A 96 -6.48 -2.77 5.71
CA ALA A 96 -6.26 -3.90 4.84
C ALA A 96 -5.78 -5.14 5.62
N CYS A 97 -4.85 -4.94 6.56
CA CYS A 97 -4.32 -6.00 7.42
C CYS A 97 -5.37 -6.57 8.38
N GLU A 98 -6.22 -5.73 8.99
CA GLU A 98 -7.35 -6.17 9.83
C GLU A 98 -8.27 -7.11 9.04
N ASN A 99 -8.71 -6.68 7.86
CA ASN A 99 -9.57 -7.48 6.98
C ASN A 99 -8.91 -8.79 6.52
N TYR A 100 -7.60 -8.80 6.30
CA TYR A 100 -6.84 -10.01 5.96
C TYR A 100 -6.71 -10.96 7.15
N ILE A 101 -6.34 -10.46 8.33
CA ILE A 101 -6.14 -11.26 9.56
C ILE A 101 -7.44 -11.92 10.03
N GLU A 102 -8.60 -11.29 9.82
CA GLU A 102 -9.90 -11.92 10.11
C GLU A 102 -10.09 -13.26 9.37
N LYS A 103 -9.52 -13.39 8.17
CA LYS A 103 -9.52 -14.63 7.37
C LYS A 103 -8.30 -15.51 7.65
N HIS A 104 -7.17 -14.89 8.00
CA HIS A 104 -5.84 -15.53 8.18
C HIS A 104 -5.23 -15.20 9.55
N PRO A 105 -5.83 -15.68 10.65
CA PRO A 105 -5.36 -15.37 12.01
C PRO A 105 -3.91 -15.81 12.25
N GLU A 106 -3.43 -16.84 11.54
CA GLU A 106 -2.05 -17.32 11.58
C GLU A 106 -1.02 -16.29 11.09
N ALA A 107 -1.44 -15.34 10.23
CA ALA A 107 -0.57 -14.31 9.69
C ALA A 107 -0.39 -13.12 10.66
N ASN A 108 -1.19 -13.03 11.73
CA ASN A 108 -1.25 -11.87 12.61
C ASN A 108 0.14 -11.46 13.13
N THR A 109 0.89 -12.38 13.75
CA THR A 109 2.21 -12.06 14.32
C THR A 109 3.15 -11.42 13.29
N GLN A 110 3.24 -12.01 12.10
CA GLN A 110 4.11 -11.52 11.02
C GLN A 110 3.66 -10.16 10.49
N ILE A 111 2.36 -9.97 10.30
CA ILE A 111 1.81 -8.68 9.84
C ILE A 111 2.06 -7.58 10.88
N GLN A 112 1.88 -7.86 12.18
CA GLN A 112 2.17 -6.88 13.23
C GLN A 112 3.66 -6.48 13.25
N GLU A 113 4.57 -7.42 13.00
CA GLU A 113 6.00 -7.12 12.87
C GLU A 113 6.28 -6.18 11.69
N TYR A 114 5.64 -6.40 10.54
CA TYR A 114 5.76 -5.52 9.37
C TYR A 114 5.15 -4.14 9.61
N LEU A 115 3.97 -4.05 10.24
CA LEU A 115 3.35 -2.77 10.57
C LEU A 115 4.22 -1.96 11.54
N GLU A 116 4.81 -2.59 12.55
CA GLU A 116 5.74 -1.91 13.46
C GLU A 116 7.06 -1.51 12.78
N LYS A 117 7.55 -2.29 11.81
CA LYS A 117 8.69 -1.92 10.98
C LYS A 117 8.40 -0.69 10.14
N TYR A 118 7.23 -0.64 9.49
CA TYR A 118 6.77 0.52 8.72
C TYR A 118 6.74 1.79 9.58
N LYS A 119 6.11 1.71 10.77
CA LYS A 119 6.04 2.87 11.69
C LYS A 119 7.41 3.41 12.06
N LYS A 120 8.36 2.52 12.36
CA LYS A 120 9.73 2.90 12.72
C LYS A 120 10.44 3.56 11.55
N LYS A 121 10.30 3.02 10.32
CA LYS A 121 10.93 3.58 9.12
C LYS A 121 10.43 5.00 8.85
N TYR A 122 9.13 5.24 8.98
CA TYR A 122 8.50 6.51 8.62
C TYR A 122 8.13 7.41 9.81
N ASN A 123 8.61 7.10 11.02
CA ASN A 123 8.37 7.85 12.26
C ASN A 123 6.87 8.11 12.55
N ILE A 124 6.02 7.13 12.25
CA ILE A 124 4.56 7.20 12.48
C ILE A 124 4.29 7.20 13.99
N SER A 125 3.67 8.27 14.48
CA SER A 125 3.26 8.37 15.89
C SER A 125 2.11 7.41 16.22
N LYS A 126 2.05 6.97 17.48
CA LYS A 126 0.91 6.20 18.03
C LYS A 126 -0.37 7.02 18.07
#